data_AF-A0A849KU73-F1
#
_entry.id   AF-A0A849KU73-F1
#
_cell.length_a   1.000
_cell.length_b   1.000
_cell.length_c   1.000
_cell.angle_alpha   90.00
_cell.angle_beta   90.00
_cell.angle_gamma   90.00
#
_symmetry.space_group_name_H-M   'P 1'
#
loop_
_entity.id
_entity.type
_entity.pdbx_description
1 polymer ?
#
loop_
_entity_poly.entity_id
_entity_poly.type
_entity_poly.pdbx_seq_one_letter_code
_entity_poly.pdbx_strand_id
1 'polypeptide(L)' 'MLRKLGEFYLIAIALIVAITIVLAGSGLSQTEITMFAMLAWPCSALVMLARRRLARIVATGR' A
#
# COMPACT_ATOMS: atom_id res chain seq x y z
N MET A 1 7.44 10.59 -14.92
CA MET A 1 7.30 10.57 -13.45
C MET A 1 5.85 10.50 -12.98
N LEU A 2 4.92 11.24 -13.60
CA LEU A 2 3.49 11.27 -13.24
C LEU A 2 2.85 9.89 -13.06
N ARG A 3 3.13 8.94 -13.96
CA ARG A 3 2.58 7.58 -13.90
C ARG A 3 3.00 6.81 -12.63
N LYS A 4 4.23 7.00 -12.13
CA LYS A 4 4.70 6.35 -10.90
C LYS A 4 4.07 6.95 -9.64
N LEU A 5 3.78 8.24 -9.68
CA LEU A 5 3.00 8.92 -8.65
C LEU A 5 1.55 8.42 -8.64
N GLY A 6 0.93 8.25 -9.81
CA GLY A 6 -0.41 7.65 -9.91
C GLY A 6 -0.46 6.22 -9.35
N GLU A 7 0.49 5.37 -9.71
CA GLU A 7 0.60 4.00 -9.16
C GLU A 7 0.76 4.01 -7.63
N PHE A 8 1.56 4.93 -7.09
CA PHE A 8 1.74 5.09 -5.65
C PHE A 8 0.41 5.39 -4.93
N TYR A 9 -0.34 6.39 -5.42
CA TYR A 9 -1.61 6.80 -4.83
C TYR A 9 -2.67 5.70 -4.95
N LEU A 10 -2.75 5.02 -6.10
CA LEU A 10 -3.70 3.91 -6.27
C LEU A 10 -3.44 2.77 -5.29
N ILE A 11 -2.17 2.41 -5.06
CA ILE A 11 -1.81 1.38 -4.07
C ILE A 11 -2.15 1.85 -2.66
N ALA A 12 -1.88 3.11 -2.31
CA ALA A 12 -2.20 3.67 -1.00
C ALA A 12 -3.71 3.64 -0.74
N ILE A 13 -4.53 4.09 -1.70
CA ILE A 13 -6.00 4.07 -1.59
C ILE A 13 -6.50 2.63 -1.44
N ALA A 14 -6.00 1.70 -2.26
CA ALA A 14 -6.40 0.29 -2.16
C ALA A 14 -6.08 -0.30 -0.78
N LEU A 15 -4.91 0.02 -0.22
CA LEU A 15 -4.52 -0.39 1.14
C LEU A 15 -5.43 0.23 2.21
N ILE A 16 -5.73 1.53 2.12
CA ILE A 16 -6.64 2.20 3.07
C ILE A 16 -8.00 1.52 3.07
N VAL A 17 -8.57 1.27 1.88
CA VAL A 17 -9.87 0.61 1.75
C VAL A 17 -9.82 -0.80 2.33
N ALA A 18 -8.81 -1.59 1.99
CA ALA A 18 -8.66 -2.96 2.48
C ALA A 18 -8.54 -3.01 4.02
N ILE A 19 -7.68 -2.16 4.60
CA ILE A 19 -7.49 -2.06 6.06
C ILE A 19 -8.81 -1.65 6.73
N THR A 20 -9.49 -0.65 6.18
CA THR A 20 -10.76 -0.15 6.75
C THR A 20 -11.83 -1.23 6.75
N ILE A 21 -12.00 -1.97 5.66
CA ILE A 21 -12.99 -3.06 5.56
C ILE A 21 -12.69 -4.17 6.57
N VAL A 22 -11.42 -4.59 6.67
CA VAL A 22 -11.00 -5.67 7.59
C VAL A 22 -11.22 -5.25 9.05
N LEU A 23 -10.80 -4.03 9.40
CA LEU A 23 -10.86 -3.56 10.78
C LEU A 23 -12.27 -3.12 11.21
N ALA A 24 -13.12 -2.66 10.29
CA ALA A 24 -14.51 -2.33 10.58
C ALA A 24 -15.31 -3.54 11.10
N GLY A 25 -14.99 -4.75 10.63
CA GLY A 25 -15.59 -5.98 11.15
C GLY A 25 -15.11 -6.42 12.53
N SER A 26 -14.09 -5.75 13.09
CA SER A 26 -13.41 -6.17 14.32
C SER A 26 -13.89 -5.42 15.59
N GLY A 27 -14.84 -4.48 15.46
CA GLY A 27 -15.35 -3.70 16.59
C GLY A 27 -14.40 -2.61 17.11
N LEU A 28 -13.34 -2.29 16.36
CA LEU A 28 -12.40 -1.22 16.70
C LEU A 28 -13.03 0.16 16.56
N SER A 29 -12.54 1.11 17.37
CA SER A 29 -12.98 2.50 17.25
C SER A 29 -12.51 3.13 15.95
N GLN A 30 -13.24 4.14 15.47
CA GLN A 30 -12.90 4.85 14.24
C GLN A 30 -11.49 5.48 14.29
N THR A 31 -11.04 5.89 15.47
CA THR A 31 -9.70 6.44 15.71
C THR A 31 -8.62 5.38 15.47
N GLU A 32 -8.81 4.16 15.99
CA GLU A 32 -7.87 3.05 15.79
C GLU A 32 -7.79 2.65 14.32
N ILE A 33 -8.94 2.51 13.65
CA ILE A 33 -9.00 2.20 12.21
C ILE A 33 -8.23 3.25 11.40
N THR A 34 -8.39 4.53 11.75
CA THR A 34 -7.70 5.63 11.07
C THR A 34 -6.19 5.59 11.31
N MET A 35 -5.75 5.27 12.53
CA MET A 35 -4.33 5.08 12.84
C MET A 35 -3.70 3.98 11.98
N PHE A 36 -4.37 2.84 11.82
CA PHE A 36 -3.90 1.76 10.94
C PHE A 36 -3.93 2.18 9.47
N ALA A 37 -4.96 2.91 9.03
CA ALA A 37 -5.06 3.39 7.65
C ALA A 37 -3.93 4.36 7.27
N MET A 38 -3.41 5.16 8.21
CA MET A 38 -2.26 6.05 7.97
C MET A 38 -0.99 5.28 7.56
N LEU A 39 -0.83 4.03 8.00
CA LEU A 39 0.29 3.17 7.63
C LEU A 39 0.24 2.71 6.15
N ALA A 40 -0.89 2.87 5.47
CA ALA A 40 -1.02 2.51 4.06
C ALA A 40 -0.05 3.29 3.14
N TRP A 41 0.30 4.52 3.52
CA TRP A 41 1.19 5.39 2.76
C TRP A 41 2.66 4.93 2.74
N PRO A 42 3.33 4.67 3.90
CA PRO A 42 4.65 4.05 3.87
C PRO A 42 4.62 2.64 3.27
N CYS A 43 3.55 1.87 3.49
CA CYS A 43 3.40 0.55 2.88
C CYS A 43 3.35 0.60 1.34
N SER A 44 2.64 1.56 0.74
CA SER A 44 2.61 1.70 -0.73
C SER A 44 3.99 2.03 -1.31
N ALA A 45 4.82 2.82 -0.59
CA ALA A 45 6.21 3.08 -0.97
C ALA A 45 7.06 1.78 -0.94
N LEU A 46 6.90 0.98 0.12
CA LEU A 46 7.59 -0.32 0.25
C LEU A 46 7.17 -1.30 -0.85
N VAL A 47 5.88 -1.38 -1.16
CA VAL A 47 5.38 -2.21 -2.27
C VAL A 47 5.99 -1.77 -3.60
N MET A 48 6.05 -0.47 -3.87
CA MET A 48 6.72 0.03 -5.07
C MET A 48 8.21 -0.28 -5.09
N LEU A 49 8.91 -0.20 -3.95
CA LEU A 49 10.33 -0.55 -3.85
C LEU A 49 10.56 -2.04 -4.09
N ALA A 50 9.72 -2.90 -3.50
CA ALA A 50 9.75 -4.34 -3.67
C ALA A 50 9.50 -4.72 -5.15
N ARG A 51 8.49 -4.12 -5.81
CA ARG A 51 8.24 -4.33 -7.24
C ARG A 51 9.45 -3.95 -8.10
N ARG A 52 10.15 -2.87 -7.77
CA ARG A 52 11.38 -2.47 -8.48
C ARG A 52 12.55 -3.42 -8.25
N ARG A 53 12.66 -4.03 -7.06
CA ARG A 53 13.67 -5.07 -6.79
C ARG A 53 13.35 -6.36 -7.53
N LEU A 54 12.10 -6.83 -7.47
CA LEU A 54 11.63 -8.02 -8.19
C LEU A 54 11.83 -7.89 -9.71
N ALA A 55 11.46 -6.75 -10.29
CA ALA A 55 11.67 -6.51 -11.72
C ALA A 55 13.15 -6.56 -12.13
N ARG A 56 14.06 -6.12 -11.25
CA ARG A 56 15.51 -6.25 -11.49
C ARG A 56 15.97 -7.70 -11.42
N ILE A 57 15.56 -8.45 -10.40
CA ILE A 57 15.93 -9.87 -10.25
C ILE A 57 15.47 -10.68 -11.46
N VAL A 58 14.23 -10.49 -11.91
CA VAL A 58 13.68 -11.18 -13.08
C VAL A 58 14.41 -10.79 -14.38
N ALA A 59 14.86 -9.54 -14.50
CA ALA A 59 15.60 -9.07 -15.68
C ALA A 59 17.04 -9.60 -15.73
N THR A 60 17.68 -9.86 -14.58
CA THR A 60 19.05 -10.42 -14.50
C THR A 60 19.08 -11.95 -14.63
N GLY A 61 17.96 -12.62 -14.36
CA GLY A 61 17.82 -14.08 -14.54
C GLY A 61 17.44 -14.54 -15.95
N ARG A 62 17.32 -13.61 -16.92
CA ARG A 62 17.18 -13.89 -18.36
C ARG A 62 18.51 -13.63 -19.05
#